data_AF-A0A9P7HSW0-F1
#
_entry.id   AF-A0A9P7HSW0-F1
#
_cell.length_a   1.000
_cell.length_b   1.000
_cell.length_c   1.000
_cell.angle_alpha   90.00
_cell.angle_beta   90.00
_cell.angle_gamma   90.00
#
_symmetry.space_group_name_H-M   'P 1'
#
loop_
_entity.id
_entity.type
_entity.pdbx_description
1 polymer ?
#
loop_
_entity_poly.entity_id
_entity_poly.type
_entity_poly.pdbx_seq_one_letter_code
_entity_poly.pdbx_strand_id
1 'polypeptide(L)'
;MKFLHLLPALVALASSKPTPTKRPNLNFPADTTKLVRWNIEVNPEFIKKLERKAKLFEPASGFEDNSSNANWQEGLPRSESAALRDFWVNDFDWLKYQKEINANYTHYALSVQAGESYEPPVPLNFVHELSQRKDAIPLFLIHGYPSTH
;
A
#
# COMPACT_ATOMS: atom_id res chain seq x y z
N MET A 1 -24.33 37.97 46.27
CA MET A 1 -25.47 37.19 45.73
C MET A 1 -24.88 36.11 44.83
N LYS A 2 -24.65 34.88 45.32
CA LYS A 2 -25.59 33.75 45.47
C LYS A 2 -26.15 33.22 44.12
N PHE A 3 -25.59 32.06 43.74
CA PHE A 3 -26.20 30.85 43.17
C PHE A 3 -27.06 30.93 41.90
N LEU A 4 -26.71 30.12 40.87
CA LEU A 4 -27.38 28.83 40.69
C LEU A 4 -26.53 27.85 39.86
N HIS A 5 -26.51 26.60 40.35
CA HIS A 5 -25.84 25.42 39.81
C HIS A 5 -26.58 24.76 38.62
N LEU A 6 -25.84 23.87 37.95
CA LEU A 6 -26.18 22.52 37.48
C LEU A 6 -26.12 22.29 35.96
N LEU A 7 -25.08 21.55 35.54
CA LEU A 7 -25.20 20.28 34.80
C LEU A 7 -23.79 19.74 34.48
N PRO A 8 -23.31 18.63 35.07
CA PRO A 8 -22.30 17.80 34.45
C PRO A 8 -23.02 16.70 33.66
N ALA A 9 -23.23 16.92 32.36
CA ALA A 9 -23.64 15.83 31.48
C ALA A 9 -22.39 15.09 31.01
N LEU A 10 -22.19 13.94 31.64
CA LEU A 10 -21.39 12.80 31.26
C LEU A 10 -21.16 12.68 29.74
N VAL A 11 -19.94 12.95 29.26
CA VAL A 11 -19.46 12.44 27.97
C VAL A 11 -18.35 11.45 28.30
N ALA A 12 -18.75 10.21 28.58
CA ALA A 12 -17.85 9.09 28.44
C ALA A 12 -17.59 8.93 26.93
N LEU A 13 -16.58 9.61 26.41
CA LEU A 13 -16.07 9.33 25.09
C LEU A 13 -15.50 7.91 25.15
N ALA A 14 -16.26 6.95 24.64
CA ALA A 14 -15.78 5.60 24.46
C ALA A 14 -14.51 5.72 23.60
N SER A 15 -13.35 5.52 24.23
CA SER A 15 -12.10 5.27 23.53
C SER A 15 -12.23 3.89 22.89
N SER A 16 -12.96 3.80 21.77
CA SER A 16 -12.90 2.62 20.93
C SER A 16 -11.50 2.61 20.35
N LYS A 17 -10.62 1.80 20.96
CA LYS A 17 -9.34 1.42 20.36
C LYS A 17 -9.61 1.10 18.88
N PRO A 18 -8.87 1.69 17.93
CA PRO A 18 -9.11 1.45 16.52
C PRO A 18 -9.03 -0.06 16.28
N THR A 19 -10.14 -0.63 15.84
CA THR A 19 -10.19 -2.05 15.47
C THR A 19 -9.20 -2.24 14.35
N PRO A 20 -8.24 -3.18 14.48
CA PRO A 20 -7.26 -3.39 13.44
C PRO A 20 -7.97 -3.77 12.14
N THR A 21 -7.78 -2.94 11.11
CA THR A 21 -8.52 -3.09 9.86
C THR A 21 -7.89 -4.20 9.06
N LYS A 22 -8.54 -5.36 9.05
CA LYS A 22 -8.30 -6.43 8.09
C LYS A 22 -8.30 -5.81 6.69
N ARG A 23 -7.14 -5.72 6.02
CA ARG A 23 -7.06 -5.10 4.69
C ARG A 23 -7.79 -6.03 3.70
N PRO A 24 -8.96 -5.65 3.16
CA PRO A 24 -9.86 -6.61 2.50
C PRO A 24 -9.29 -7.19 1.19
N ASN A 25 -8.27 -6.53 0.64
CA ASN A 25 -7.68 -6.87 -0.65
C ASN A 25 -6.30 -7.53 -0.54
N LEU A 26 -5.71 -7.60 0.65
CA LEU A 26 -4.37 -8.14 0.88
C LEU A 26 -4.37 -8.89 2.21
N ASN A 27 -3.86 -10.12 2.22
CA ASN A 27 -3.77 -11.00 3.38
C ASN A 27 -2.73 -10.56 4.44
N PHE A 28 -2.52 -9.25 4.65
CA PHE A 28 -1.47 -8.73 5.51
C PHE A 28 -1.83 -8.89 7.00
N PRO A 29 -0.95 -9.49 7.84
CA PRO A 29 -1.22 -9.71 9.26
C PRO A 29 -0.93 -8.44 10.08
N ALA A 30 -1.75 -7.40 9.89
CA ALA A 30 -1.54 -6.06 10.48
C ALA A 30 -1.65 -5.96 12.01
N ASP A 31 -1.99 -7.06 12.69
CA ASP A 31 -2.35 -7.05 14.11
C ASP A 31 -1.28 -7.74 14.97
N THR A 32 -0.27 -8.32 14.33
CA THR A 32 0.76 -9.10 15.02
C THR A 32 1.85 -8.20 15.59
N THR A 33 2.05 -8.23 16.91
CA THR A 33 3.23 -7.62 17.55
C THR A 33 4.46 -8.52 17.51
N LYS A 34 4.28 -9.78 17.09
CA LYS A 34 5.37 -10.74 16.87
C LYS A 34 5.78 -10.72 15.41
N LEU A 35 7.08 -10.88 15.17
CA LEU A 35 7.61 -11.08 13.82
C LEU A 35 6.99 -12.34 13.20
N VAL A 36 6.31 -12.19 12.07
CA VAL A 36 5.76 -13.32 11.30
C VAL A 36 6.31 -13.32 9.89
N ARG A 37 6.69 -14.51 9.40
CA ARG A 37 6.92 -14.70 7.96
C ARG A 37 5.57 -14.70 7.27
N TRP A 38 5.49 -14.03 6.13
CA TRP A 38 4.24 -13.84 5.42
C TRP A 38 4.48 -13.93 3.90
N ASN A 39 3.48 -14.40 3.15
CA ASN A 39 3.50 -14.38 1.68
C ASN A 39 2.37 -13.49 1.18
N ILE A 40 2.69 -12.66 0.20
CA ILE A 40 1.74 -11.75 -0.44
C ILE A 40 0.65 -12.57 -1.13
N GLU A 41 -0.60 -12.33 -0.75
CA GLU A 41 -1.77 -12.85 -1.44
C GLU A 41 -2.81 -11.73 -1.58
N VAL A 42 -3.01 -11.32 -2.82
CA VAL A 42 -4.03 -10.32 -3.17
C VAL A 42 -5.33 -11.04 -3.47
N ASN A 43 -6.43 -10.48 -2.97
CA ASN A 43 -7.77 -11.00 -3.21
C ASN A 43 -8.05 -11.11 -4.73
N PRO A 44 -8.35 -12.31 -5.26
CA PRO A 44 -8.62 -12.51 -6.69
C PRO A 44 -9.75 -11.63 -7.24
N GLU A 45 -10.78 -11.34 -6.44
CA GLU A 45 -11.87 -10.46 -6.86
C GLU A 45 -11.44 -9.00 -6.94
N PHE A 46 -10.45 -8.60 -6.14
CA PHE A 46 -9.83 -7.28 -6.26
C PHE A 46 -9.02 -7.17 -7.55
N ILE A 47 -8.26 -8.21 -7.91
CA ILE A 47 -7.51 -8.26 -9.19
C ILE A 47 -8.48 -8.11 -10.38
N LYS A 48 -9.53 -8.92 -10.44
CA LYS A 48 -10.57 -8.82 -11.50
C LYS A 48 -11.23 -7.44 -11.55
N LYS A 49 -11.45 -6.82 -10.40
CA LYS A 49 -11.99 -5.45 -10.32
C LYS A 49 -11.01 -4.43 -10.92
N LEU A 50 -9.70 -4.56 -10.69
CA LEU A 50 -8.68 -3.68 -11.26
C LEU A 50 -8.56 -3.87 -12.77
N GLU A 51 -8.57 -5.11 -13.27
CA GLU A 51 -8.58 -5.40 -14.71
C GLU A 51 -9.78 -4.74 -15.40
N ARG A 52 -10.98 -4.84 -14.81
CA ARG A 52 -12.17 -4.16 -15.33
C ARG A 52 -12.01 -2.63 -15.35
N LYS A 53 -11.39 -2.05 -14.32
CA LYS A 53 -11.13 -0.60 -14.30
C LYS A 53 -10.15 -0.19 -15.39
N ALA A 54 -9.09 -0.97 -15.62
CA ALA A 54 -8.14 -0.74 -16.71
C ALA A 54 -8.83 -0.83 -18.08
N LYS A 55 -9.72 -1.81 -18.28
CA LYS A 55 -10.51 -1.96 -19.52
C LYS A 55 -11.45 -0.78 -19.79
N LEU A 56 -11.98 -0.17 -18.74
CA LEU A 56 -12.89 0.99 -18.82
C LEU A 56 -12.15 2.33 -18.83
N PHE A 57 -10.82 2.33 -18.70
CA PHE A 57 -10.04 3.55 -18.72
C PHE A 57 -9.98 4.12 -20.14
N GLU A 58 -10.44 5.36 -20.28
CA GLU A 58 -10.36 6.12 -21.51
C GLU A 58 -9.33 7.26 -21.34
N PRO A 59 -8.27 7.29 -22.15
CA PRO A 59 -7.36 8.44 -22.20
C PRO A 59 -8.13 9.72 -22.49
N ALA A 60 -7.78 10.79 -21.79
CA ALA A 60 -8.49 12.06 -21.88
C ALA A 60 -8.50 12.59 -23.33
N SER A 61 -9.70 12.89 -23.84
CA SER A 61 -9.91 13.22 -25.25
C SER A 61 -9.44 14.62 -25.64
N GLY A 62 -9.29 15.53 -24.68
CA GLY A 62 -8.89 16.93 -24.88
C GLY A 62 -7.39 17.21 -24.87
N PHE A 63 -6.55 16.18 -24.67
CA PHE A 63 -5.10 16.31 -24.69
C PHE A 63 -4.58 15.58 -25.92
N GLU A 64 -4.39 16.32 -27.00
CA GLU A 64 -3.76 15.79 -28.21
C GLU A 64 -2.23 15.78 -28.02
N ASP A 65 -1.56 14.78 -28.61
CA ASP A 65 -0.10 14.65 -28.60
C ASP A 65 0.59 15.67 -29.53
N ASN A 66 -0.01 16.85 -29.67
CA ASN A 66 0.50 17.93 -30.50
C ASN A 66 1.86 18.41 -29.97
N SER A 67 2.49 19.33 -30.71
CA SER A 67 3.88 19.74 -30.46
C SER A 67 4.16 20.25 -29.03
N SER A 68 3.17 20.70 -28.25
CA SER A 68 3.41 21.15 -26.86
C SER A 68 3.77 20.00 -25.92
N ASN A 69 3.20 18.79 -26.12
CA ASN A 69 3.48 17.63 -25.28
C ASN A 69 4.22 16.47 -25.98
N ALA A 70 4.64 16.65 -27.24
CA ALA A 70 5.37 15.64 -28.03
C ALA A 70 6.66 15.12 -27.38
N ASN A 71 7.21 15.82 -26.37
CA ASN A 71 8.42 15.43 -25.62
C ASN A 71 8.15 15.31 -24.10
N TRP A 72 6.95 14.94 -23.68
CA TRP A 72 6.60 14.75 -22.25
C TRP A 72 6.71 16.01 -21.38
N GLN A 73 6.74 17.20 -22.01
CA GLN A 73 6.96 18.47 -21.31
C GLN A 73 5.79 18.85 -20.39
N GLU A 74 4.60 18.36 -20.69
CA GLU A 74 3.36 18.62 -19.96
C GLU A 74 2.85 17.35 -19.25
N GLY A 75 3.69 16.32 -19.14
CA GLY A 75 3.37 15.04 -18.51
C GLY A 75 3.19 13.90 -19.51
N LEU A 76 2.53 12.82 -19.07
CA LEU A 76 2.33 11.60 -19.85
C LEU A 76 1.53 11.90 -21.12
N PRO A 77 2.08 11.64 -22.33
CA PRO A 77 1.33 11.77 -23.58
C PRO A 77 0.12 10.85 -23.63
N ARG A 78 -0.89 11.21 -24.41
CA ARG A 78 -2.12 10.44 -24.55
C ARG A 78 -1.84 9.06 -25.16
N SER A 79 -1.06 9.01 -26.23
CA SER A 79 -0.62 7.74 -26.84
C SER A 79 0.05 6.81 -25.84
N GLU A 80 0.92 7.34 -24.98
CA GLU A 80 1.62 6.58 -23.94
C GLU A 80 0.68 6.08 -22.85
N SER A 81 -0.31 6.88 -22.44
CA SER A 81 -1.36 6.42 -21.52
C SER A 81 -2.25 5.32 -22.11
N ALA A 82 -2.52 5.37 -23.43
CA ALA A 82 -3.24 4.33 -24.14
C ALA A 82 -2.41 3.04 -24.21
N ALA A 83 -1.11 3.16 -24.52
CA ALA A 83 -0.20 2.03 -24.54
C ALA A 83 -0.06 1.36 -23.15
N LEU A 84 0.04 2.15 -22.07
CA LEU A 84 0.07 1.63 -20.71
C LEU A 84 -1.21 0.88 -20.34
N ARG A 85 -2.38 1.41 -20.72
CA ARG A 85 -3.66 0.71 -20.57
C ARG A 85 -3.63 -0.62 -21.30
N ASP A 86 -3.21 -0.62 -22.57
CA ASP A 86 -3.21 -1.82 -23.40
C ASP A 86 -2.30 -2.90 -22.82
N PHE A 87 -1.13 -2.53 -22.31
CA PHE A 87 -0.24 -3.44 -21.59
C PHE A 87 -0.91 -4.02 -20.33
N TRP A 88 -1.54 -3.19 -19.50
CA TRP A 88 -2.24 -3.67 -18.30
C TRP A 88 -3.43 -4.58 -18.60
N VAL A 89 -4.11 -4.37 -19.73
CA VAL A 89 -5.28 -5.17 -20.11
C VAL A 89 -4.90 -6.50 -20.76
N ASN A 90 -3.83 -6.52 -21.55
CA ASN A 90 -3.52 -7.64 -22.43
C ASN A 90 -2.32 -8.47 -21.96
N ASP A 91 -1.33 -7.85 -21.31
CA ASP A 91 -0.02 -8.48 -21.06
C ASP A 91 0.34 -8.61 -19.57
N PHE A 92 -0.20 -7.74 -18.71
CA PHE A 92 0.15 -7.74 -17.29
C PHE A 92 -0.54 -8.87 -16.51
N ASP A 93 0.26 -9.76 -15.92
CA ASP A 93 -0.20 -10.85 -15.06
C ASP A 93 0.26 -10.66 -13.61
N TRP A 94 -0.65 -10.18 -12.76
CA TRP A 94 -0.36 -10.00 -11.33
C TRP A 94 -0.01 -11.32 -10.62
N LEU A 95 -0.64 -12.44 -10.97
CA LEU A 95 -0.41 -13.71 -10.28
C LEU A 95 0.98 -14.26 -10.57
N LYS A 96 1.48 -14.06 -11.79
CA LYS A 96 2.89 -14.32 -12.13
C LYS A 96 3.83 -13.51 -11.22
N TYR A 97 3.66 -12.19 -11.13
CA TYR A 97 4.53 -11.35 -10.31
C TYR A 97 4.40 -11.65 -8.81
N GLN A 98 3.20 -11.92 -8.31
CA GLN A 98 2.98 -12.33 -6.92
C GLN A 98 3.76 -13.62 -6.59
N LYS A 99 3.76 -14.59 -7.51
CA LYS A 99 4.53 -15.82 -7.37
C LYS A 99 6.03 -15.54 -7.38
N GLU A 100 6.51 -14.73 -8.31
CA GLU A 100 7.93 -14.36 -8.41
C GLU A 100 8.42 -13.64 -7.15
N ILE A 101 7.67 -12.65 -6.65
CA ILE A 101 8.01 -11.90 -5.44
C ILE A 101 8.11 -12.85 -4.23
N ASN A 102 7.08 -13.68 -3.99
CA ASN A 102 7.08 -14.64 -2.89
C ASN A 102 8.16 -15.73 -3.01
N ALA A 103 8.59 -16.06 -4.22
CA ALA A 103 9.62 -17.08 -4.46
C ALA A 103 11.03 -16.53 -4.23
N ASN A 104 11.26 -15.27 -4.56
CA ASN A 104 12.59 -14.66 -4.55
C ASN A 104 12.93 -13.96 -3.24
N TYR A 105 11.92 -13.61 -2.41
CA TYR A 105 12.13 -12.80 -1.23
C TYR A 105 11.40 -13.33 0.00
N THR A 106 12.04 -13.18 1.16
CA THR A 106 11.50 -13.54 2.47
C THR A 106 10.87 -12.31 3.11
N HIS A 107 9.54 -12.23 3.03
CA HIS A 107 8.77 -11.15 3.63
C HIS A 107 8.43 -11.41 5.09
N TYR A 108 8.50 -10.35 5.87
CA TYR A 108 8.14 -10.32 7.28
C TYR A 108 7.16 -9.21 7.57
N ALA A 109 6.29 -9.45 8.56
CA ALA A 109 5.34 -8.49 9.06
C ALA A 109 5.42 -8.41 10.59
N LEU A 110 5.30 -7.20 11.12
CA LEU A 110 4.95 -6.94 12.52
C LEU A 110 4.43 -5.51 12.69
N SER A 111 3.68 -5.28 13.75
CA SER A 111 3.19 -3.97 14.13
C SER A 111 4.02 -3.39 15.26
N VAL A 112 4.55 -2.18 15.03
CA VAL A 112 5.40 -1.46 15.98
C VAL A 112 4.68 -0.24 16.53
N GLN A 113 4.97 0.11 17.78
CA GLN A 113 4.55 1.40 18.34
C GLN A 113 5.42 2.51 17.73
N ALA A 114 4.82 3.47 17.04
CA ALA A 114 5.55 4.56 16.39
C ALA A 114 5.76 5.75 17.35
N GLY A 115 6.55 5.53 18.40
CA GLY A 115 6.81 6.55 19.42
C GLY A 115 5.63 6.76 20.38
N GLU A 116 5.85 7.59 21.39
CA GLU A 116 4.90 7.76 22.51
C GLU A 116 3.62 8.54 22.12
N SER A 117 3.72 9.39 21.10
CA SER A 117 2.64 10.30 20.70
C SER A 117 1.81 9.81 19.52
N TYR A 118 2.15 8.67 18.91
CA TYR A 118 1.43 8.13 17.76
C TYR A 118 0.66 6.88 18.16
N GLU A 119 -0.66 7.01 18.17
CA GLU A 119 -1.62 5.92 18.23
C GLU A 119 -2.37 5.92 16.90
N PRO A 120 -2.52 4.78 16.20
CA PRO A 120 -2.28 3.38 16.58
C PRO A 120 -0.90 2.80 16.20
N PRO A 121 -0.57 1.55 16.59
CA PRO A 121 0.60 0.84 16.08
C PRO A 121 0.67 0.82 14.54
N VAL A 122 1.88 0.96 14.00
CA VAL A 122 2.14 0.97 12.57
C VAL A 122 2.48 -0.44 12.12
N PRO A 123 1.67 -1.05 11.23
CA PRO A 123 1.96 -2.37 10.71
C PRO A 123 3.01 -2.26 9.60
N LEU A 124 4.15 -2.90 9.80
CA LEU A 124 5.33 -2.82 8.92
C LEU A 124 5.52 -4.11 8.14
N ASN A 125 5.80 -3.96 6.85
CA ASN A 125 6.28 -5.01 5.96
C ASN A 125 7.76 -4.73 5.63
N PHE A 126 8.59 -5.76 5.63
CA PHE A 126 9.95 -5.66 5.11
C PHE A 126 10.44 -7.01 4.57
N VAL A 127 11.41 -6.95 3.66
CA VAL A 127 12.16 -8.12 3.21
C VAL A 127 13.44 -8.21 4.04
N HIS A 128 13.78 -9.42 4.49
CA HIS A 128 15.03 -9.64 5.21
C HIS A 128 15.69 -10.93 4.73
N GLU A 129 16.87 -10.78 4.13
CA GLU A 129 17.70 -11.86 3.64
C GLU A 129 18.98 -11.97 4.49
N LEU A 130 19.15 -13.13 5.12
CA LEU A 130 20.28 -13.39 6.02
C LEU A 130 21.48 -13.91 5.22
N SER A 131 22.63 -13.28 5.43
CA SER A 131 23.90 -13.84 4.96
C SER A 131 24.25 -15.11 5.74
N GLN A 132 24.88 -16.07 5.07
CA GLN A 132 25.45 -17.24 5.73
C GLN A 132 26.70 -16.90 6.56
N ARG A 133 27.30 -15.73 6.34
CA ARG A 133 28.45 -15.25 7.09
C ARG A 133 28.02 -14.68 8.45
N LYS A 134 28.67 -15.13 9.51
CA LYS A 134 28.41 -14.66 10.88
C LYS A 134 28.85 -13.21 11.14
N ASP A 135 29.75 -12.69 10.31
CA ASP A 135 30.32 -11.34 10.39
C ASP A 135 29.78 -10.41 9.29
N ALA A 136 28.66 -10.78 8.67
CA ALA A 136 28.06 -9.96 7.62
C ALA A 136 27.65 -8.59 8.17
N ILE A 137 28.01 -7.54 7.42
CA ILE A 137 27.61 -6.17 7.75
C ILE A 137 26.11 -6.03 7.44
N PRO A 138 25.27 -5.62 8.40
CA PRO A 138 23.86 -5.38 8.15
C PRO A 138 23.71 -4.20 7.18
N LEU A 139 22.94 -4.40 6.10
CA LEU A 139 22.55 -3.33 5.20
C LEU A 139 21.06 -3.04 5.39
N PHE A 140 20.74 -1.76 5.57
CA PHE A 140 19.36 -1.31 5.65
C PHE A 140 19.05 -0.45 4.43
N LEU A 141 18.16 -0.96 3.58
CA LEU A 141 17.77 -0.31 2.33
C LEU A 141 16.40 0.32 2.52
N ILE A 142 16.34 1.64 2.40
CA ILE A 142 15.12 2.43 2.54
C ILE A 142 14.71 2.92 1.16
N HIS A 143 13.49 2.59 0.75
CA HIS A 143 12.94 3.07 -0.51
C HIS A 143 12.28 4.44 -0.34
N GLY A 144 12.11 5.15 -1.46
CA GLY A 144 11.40 6.43 -1.51
C GLY A 144 10.09 6.35 -2.29
N TYR A 145 9.39 7.48 -2.36
CA TYR A 145 8.27 7.66 -3.29
C TYR A 145 8.80 7.82 -4.73
N PRO A 146 8.16 7.25 -5.77
CA PRO A 146 6.87 6.55 -5.82
C PRO A 146 6.98 5.00 -5.85
N SER A 147 8.05 4.41 -5.33
CA SER A 147 8.38 3.01 -5.60
C SER A 147 7.37 1.98 -5.04
N THR A 148 7.24 1.92 -3.72
CA THR A 148 6.45 0.90 -2.99
C THR A 148 5.87 1.51 -1.72
N HIS A 149 4.75 0.96 -1.22
CA HIS A 149 4.02 1.47 -0.05
C HIS A 149 3.32 0.38 0.75
#